data_AF-A0A967XSL1-F1
#
_entry.id   AF-A0A967XSL1-F1
#
_cell.length_a   1.000
_cell.length_b   1.000
_cell.length_c   1.000
_cell.angle_alpha   90.00
_cell.angle_beta   90.00
_cell.angle_gamma   90.00
#
_symmetry.space_group_name_H-M   'P 1'
#
loop_
_entity.id
_entity.type
_entity.pdbx_description
1 polymer ?
#
loop_
_entity_poly.entity_id
_entity_poly.type
_entity_poly.pdbx_seq_one_letter_code
_entity_poly.pdbx_strand_id
1 'polypeptide(L)'
;FVAWDYDRVIGYNNFFPREFAQTTRFYGWGKKDDKMPETLIHHCISLVRHPKYHRKGIGTSLIKHSLDWCRENGWQQFEVH
;
A
#
# COMPACT_ATOMS: atom_id res chain seq x y z
N PHE A 1 -6.80 -2.08 0.94
CA PHE A 1 -7.27 -2.67 2.21
C PHE A 1 -7.68 -1.62 3.23
N VAL A 2 -8.60 -1.98 4.12
CA VAL A 2 -9.14 -1.09 5.16
C VAL A 2 -9.07 -1.76 6.53
N ALA A 3 -8.82 -0.96 7.56
CA ALA A 3 -8.92 -1.39 8.95
C ALA A 3 -10.21 -0.83 9.56
N TRP A 4 -10.94 -1.68 10.27
CA TRP A 4 -12.23 -1.37 10.89
C TRP A 4 -12.14 -1.35 12.41
N ASP A 5 -12.93 -0.48 13.02
CA ASP A 5 -13.26 -0.45 14.44
C ASP A 5 -14.80 -0.42 14.52
N TYR A 6 -15.40 -1.59 14.76
CA TYR A 6 -16.82 -1.84 14.59
C TYR A 6 -17.32 -1.39 13.21
N ASP A 7 -18.14 -0.35 13.15
CA ASP A 7 -18.78 0.20 11.94
C ASP A 7 -17.94 1.30 11.27
N ARG A 8 -16.72 1.57 11.76
CA ARG A 8 -15.91 2.71 11.30
C ARG A 8 -14.63 2.26 10.62
N VAL A 9 -14.38 2.82 9.44
CA VAL A 9 -13.05 2.77 8.83
C VAL A 9 -12.10 3.66 9.63
N ILE A 10 -11.04 3.05 10.16
CA ILE A 10 -10.00 3.68 10.97
C ILE A 10 -8.62 3.66 10.31
N GLY A 11 -8.46 2.88 9.25
CA GLY A 11 -7.25 2.88 8.45
C GLY A 11 -7.53 2.49 7.01
N TYR A 12 -6.72 3.02 6.11
CA TYR A 12 -6.80 2.75 4.69
C TYR A 12 -5.39 2.55 4.14
N ASN A 13 -5.26 1.55 3.29
CA ASN A 13 -4.05 1.25 2.55
C ASN A 13 -4.45 0.94 1.11
N ASN A 14 -3.74 1.47 0.14
CA ASN A 14 -3.85 1.01 -1.24
C ASN A 14 -2.49 0.85 -1.89
N PHE A 15 -2.53 0.04 -2.93
CA PHE A 15 -1.41 -0.26 -3.78
C PHE A 15 -1.96 -0.63 -5.15
N PHE A 16 -1.15 -0.45 -6.18
CA PHE A 16 -1.52 -0.80 -7.55
C PHE A 16 -0.34 -1.48 -8.25
N PRO A 17 -0.59 -2.26 -9.31
CA PRO A 17 0.46 -2.60 -10.26
C PRO A 17 1.14 -1.33 -10.75
N ARG A 18 2.46 -1.39 -10.95
CA ARG A 18 3.28 -0.23 -11.34
C ARG A 18 2.74 0.46 -12.59
N GLU A 19 2.28 -0.29 -13.59
CA GLU A 19 1.78 0.22 -14.86
C GLU A 19 0.61 1.18 -14.61
N PHE A 20 -0.27 0.82 -13.68
CA PHE A 20 -1.39 1.64 -13.27
C PHE A 20 -0.96 2.80 -12.37
N ALA A 21 -0.03 2.57 -11.43
CA ALA A 21 0.48 3.64 -10.56
C ALA A 21 1.15 4.77 -11.38
N GLN A 22 1.89 4.42 -12.44
CA GLN A 22 2.55 5.36 -13.34
C GLN A 22 1.56 6.21 -14.15
N THR A 23 0.45 5.64 -14.61
CA THR A 23 -0.57 6.40 -15.36
C THR A 23 -1.39 7.32 -14.47
N THR A 24 -1.54 6.97 -13.20
CA THR A 24 -2.53 7.61 -12.32
C THR A 24 -2.02 8.90 -11.66
N ARG A 25 -0.79 9.37 -11.99
CA ARG A 25 -0.17 10.58 -11.41
C ARG A 25 -0.42 10.70 -9.90
N PHE A 26 -0.17 9.62 -9.15
CA PHE A 26 -0.11 9.75 -7.70
C PHE A 26 1.01 10.75 -7.38
N TYR A 27 0.66 11.86 -6.73
CA TYR A 27 1.58 12.93 -6.37
C TYR A 27 2.57 12.41 -5.30
N GLY A 28 3.61 11.70 -5.75
CA GLY A 28 4.56 11.00 -4.91
C GLY A 28 5.56 10.30 -5.84
N TRP A 29 6.66 10.98 -6.12
CA TRP A 29 7.65 10.62 -7.12
C TRP A 29 8.32 9.25 -6.87
N GLY A 30 8.40 8.42 -7.92
CA GLY A 30 9.42 7.38 -8.08
C GLY A 30 10.06 7.54 -9.48
N LYS A 31 11.40 7.55 -9.57
CA LYS A 31 12.10 7.65 -10.86
C LYS A 31 11.68 6.49 -11.77
N LYS A 32 11.50 6.78 -13.06
CA LYS A 32 11.26 5.78 -14.09
C LYS A 32 12.51 4.91 -14.23
N ASP A 33 12.49 3.73 -13.62
CA ASP A 33 13.53 2.71 -13.82
C ASP A 33 12.99 1.64 -14.77
N ASP A 34 13.50 1.62 -15.99
CA ASP A 34 13.04 0.74 -17.07
C ASP A 34 13.46 -0.73 -16.87
N LYS A 35 14.15 -1.07 -15.77
CA LYS A 35 14.64 -2.43 -15.46
C LYS A 35 13.88 -3.15 -14.34
N MET A 36 12.77 -2.59 -13.85
CA MET A 36 12.05 -3.20 -12.73
C MET A 36 11.06 -4.28 -13.17
N PRO A 37 10.89 -5.36 -12.39
CA PRO A 37 10.06 -6.50 -12.77
C PRO A 37 8.57 -6.13 -12.89
N GLU A 38 7.86 -6.77 -13.82
CA GLU A 38 6.41 -6.62 -14.08
C GLU A 38 5.52 -7.01 -12.89
N THR A 39 6.08 -7.71 -11.90
CA THR A 39 5.41 -8.17 -10.69
C THR A 39 5.59 -7.20 -9.50
N LEU A 40 5.83 -5.91 -9.80
CA LEU A 40 6.00 -4.85 -8.81
C LEU A 40 4.65 -4.23 -8.43
N ILE A 41 4.29 -4.34 -7.16
CA ILE A 41 3.21 -3.56 -6.56
C ILE A 41 3.78 -2.32 -5.89
N HIS A 42 3.19 -1.17 -6.22
CA HIS A 42 3.55 0.12 -5.67
C HIS A 42 2.55 0.53 -4.59
N HIS A 43 3.05 0.71 -3.36
CA HIS A 43 2.28 1.24 -2.25
C HIS A 43 2.07 2.75 -2.42
N CYS A 44 0.81 3.20 -2.46
CA CYS A 44 0.49 4.61 -2.75
C CYS A 44 0.17 5.42 -1.51
N ILE A 45 -0.67 4.87 -0.61
CA ILE A 45 -1.04 5.59 0.61
C ILE A 45 -1.32 4.63 1.76
N SER A 46 -0.93 5.03 2.97
CA SER A 46 -1.34 4.42 4.23
C SER A 46 -1.79 5.53 5.17
N LEU A 47 -3.06 5.52 5.55
CA LEU A 47 -3.65 6.48 6.48
C LEU A 47 -4.19 5.75 7.70
N VAL A 48 -3.96 6.34 8.87
CA VAL A 48 -4.65 5.95 10.10
C VAL A 48 -5.42 7.16 10.60
N ARG A 49 -6.74 7.02 10.68
CA ARG A 49 -7.66 8.05 11.13
C ARG A 49 -7.33 8.41 12.58
N HIS A 50 -7.41 9.71 12.93
CA HIS A 50 -7.42 10.26 14.30
C HIS A 50 -6.25 9.84 15.24
N PRO A 51 -5.59 10.77 15.97
CA PRO A 51 -4.43 10.46 16.82
C PRO A 51 -4.64 9.32 17.84
N LYS A 52 -5.86 9.13 18.34
CA LYS A 52 -6.23 8.01 19.24
C LYS A 52 -5.95 6.60 18.69
N TYR A 53 -5.78 6.45 17.38
CA TYR A 53 -5.44 5.18 16.72
C TYR A 53 -3.96 5.11 16.31
N HIS A 54 -3.21 6.21 16.46
CA HIS A 54 -1.78 6.23 16.18
C HIS A 54 -1.01 5.39 17.20
N ARG A 55 0.15 4.88 16.80
CA ARG A 55 1.02 4.00 17.63
C ARG A 55 0.36 2.70 18.11
N LYS A 56 -0.79 2.32 17.55
CA LYS A 56 -1.46 1.01 17.78
C LYS A 56 -1.11 -0.05 16.74
N GLY A 57 -0.11 0.19 15.89
CA GLY A 57 0.31 -0.76 14.86
C GLY A 57 -0.65 -0.96 13.69
N ILE A 58 -1.72 -0.15 13.56
CA ILE A 58 -2.72 -0.28 12.48
C ILE A 58 -2.09 -0.11 11.10
N GLY A 59 -1.28 0.93 10.90
CA GLY A 59 -0.59 1.16 9.62
C GLY A 59 0.37 0.02 9.27
N THR A 60 1.16 -0.44 10.24
CA THR A 60 2.05 -1.59 10.07
C THR A 60 1.28 -2.87 9.73
N SER A 61 0.14 -3.10 10.36
CA SER A 61 -0.70 -4.28 10.11
C SER A 61 -1.30 -4.25 8.71
N LEU A 62 -1.74 -3.07 8.25
CA LEU A 62 -2.21 -2.88 6.88
C LEU A 62 -1.11 -3.16 5.85
N ILE A 63 0.11 -2.66 6.06
CA ILE A 63 1.25 -2.91 5.15
C ILE A 63 1.61 -4.40 5.14
N LYS A 64 1.68 -5.05 6.31
CA LYS A 64 1.94 -6.50 6.40
C LYS A 64 0.90 -7.30 5.64
N HIS A 65 -0.38 -6.97 5.83
CA HIS A 65 -1.47 -7.64 5.10
C HIS A 65 -1.35 -7.45 3.58
N SER A 66 -0.93 -6.26 3.13
CA SER A 66 -0.63 -6.01 1.72
C SER A 66 0.51 -6.89 1.20
N LEU A 67 1.61 -7.00 1.96
CA LEU A 67 2.74 -7.85 1.60
C LEU A 67 2.35 -9.34 1.50
N ASP A 68 1.56 -9.82 2.46
CA ASP A 68 1.12 -11.22 2.48
C ASP A 68 0.19 -11.52 1.30
N TRP A 69 -0.77 -10.63 1.02
CA TRP A 69 -1.63 -10.75 -0.16
C TRP A 69 -0.81 -10.74 -1.46
N CYS A 70 0.20 -9.88 -1.57
CA CYS A 70 1.08 -9.83 -2.73
C CYS A 70 1.78 -11.19 -2.97
N ARG A 71 2.35 -11.78 -1.91
CA ARG A 71 3.01 -13.10 -1.98
C ARG A 71 2.03 -14.20 -2.39
N GLU A 72 0.84 -14.21 -1.81
CA GLU A 72 -0.21 -15.18 -2.13
C GLU A 72 -0.69 -15.10 -3.58
N ASN A 73 -0.58 -13.92 -4.20
CA ASN A 73 -1.02 -13.66 -5.57
C ASN A 73 0.15 -13.61 -6.59
N GLY A 74 1.33 -14.11 -6.22
CA GLY A 74 2.47 -14.26 -7.13
C GLY A 74 3.23 -12.96 -7.45
N TRP A 75 2.98 -11.88 -6.70
CA TRP A 75 3.73 -10.64 -6.82
C TRP A 75 5.09 -10.77 -6.14
N GLN A 76 6.17 -10.41 -6.84
CA GLN A 76 7.53 -10.71 -6.40
C GLN A 76 8.17 -9.53 -5.67
N GLN A 77 7.65 -8.31 -5.86
CA GLN A 77 8.22 -7.12 -5.27
C GLN A 77 7.13 -6.14 -4.81
N PHE A 78 7.29 -5.60 -3.61
CA PHE A 78 6.41 -4.59 -3.04
C PHE A 78 7.25 -3.38 -2.66
N GLU A 79 6.97 -2.25 -3.30
CA GLU A 79 7.71 -1.01 -3.12
C GLU A 79 6.91 -0.04 -2.25
N VAL A 80 7.56 0.52 -1.23
CA VAL A 80 7.01 1.54 -0.33
C VAL A 80 7.86 2.79 -0.46
N HIS A 81 7.25 3.92 -0.82
CA HIS A 81 7.89 5.24 -0.90
C HIS A 81 7.38 6.17 0.19
#